data_AF-A0A9D0A931-F1
#
_entry.id   AF-A0A9D0A931-F1
#
_cell.length_a   1.000
_cell.length_b   1.000
_cell.length_c   1.000
_cell.angle_alpha   90.00
_cell.angle_beta   90.00
_cell.angle_gamma   90.00
#
_symmetry.space_group_name_H-M   'P 1'
#
loop_
_entity.id
_entity.type
_entity.pdbx_description
1 polymer ?
#
loop_
_entity_poly.entity_id
_entity_poly.type
_entity_poly.pdbx_seq_one_letter_code
_entity_poly.pdbx_strand_id
1 'polypeptide(L)'
;MKRQHKLILDAFFLGIVGAGAAQLFNVLLHYISLFFQGTIAGYSPPGLPTEGGRLVEVVGSHGLWLIPVVTTVGGLISGFLVYAFAPEAEGHGSDTVVKSFHQMKGYLRPRVAPIKTIASAITIGSGGAAGREGPTALITAGVGVNLCRSRPSNR
;
A
#
# COMPACT_ATOMS: atom_id res chain seq x y z
N MET A 1 34.84 7.40 10.27
CA MET A 1 34.17 6.14 10.68
C MET A 1 32.82 6.30 11.38
N LYS A 2 32.64 7.17 12.40
CA LYS A 2 31.38 7.28 13.16
C LYS A 2 30.13 7.62 12.31
N ARG A 3 30.28 8.35 11.20
CA ARG A 3 29.17 8.71 10.28
C ARG A 3 28.68 7.53 9.44
N GLN A 4 29.58 6.67 8.96
CA GLN A 4 29.21 5.50 8.16
C GLN A 4 28.42 4.47 8.98
N HIS A 5 28.81 4.24 10.24
CA HIS A 5 28.08 3.35 11.14
C HIS A 5 26.65 3.83 11.41
N LYS A 6 26.46 5.14 11.55
CA LYS A 6 25.12 5.74 11.73
C LYS A 6 24.23 5.54 10.51
N LEU A 7 24.78 5.72 9.29
CA LEU A 7 24.03 5.51 8.05
C LEU A 7 23.63 4.04 7.87
N ILE A 8 24.51 3.10 8.24
CA ILE A 8 24.21 1.66 8.20
C ILE A 8 23.07 1.32 9.17
N LEU A 9 23.10 1.88 10.39
CA LEU A 9 22.03 1.72 11.36
C LEU A 9 20.68 2.27 10.86
N ASP A 10 20.68 3.42 10.18
CA ASP A 10 19.45 3.99 9.61
C ASP A 10 18.90 3.13 8.47
N ALA A 11 19.78 2.64 7.59
CA ALA A 11 19.38 1.76 6.50
C ALA A 11 18.78 0.45 7.03
N PHE A 12 19.40 -0.12 8.06
CA PHE A 12 18.88 -1.31 8.73
C PHE A 12 17.51 -1.05 9.36
N PHE A 13 17.37 0.07 10.08
CA PHE A 13 16.09 0.47 10.70
C PHE A 13 14.99 0.68 9.64
N LEU A 14 15.32 1.38 8.54
CA LEU A 14 14.38 1.57 7.43
C LEU A 14 13.99 0.26 6.75
N GLY A 15 14.91 -0.71 6.67
CA GLY A 15 14.61 -2.06 6.20
C GLY A 15 13.56 -2.77 7.06
N ILE A 16 13.69 -2.70 8.39
CA ILE A 16 12.69 -3.27 9.32
C ILE A 16 11.33 -2.58 9.15
N VAL A 17 11.34 -1.25 9.06
CA VAL A 17 10.11 -0.46 8.86
C VAL A 17 9.43 -0.83 7.53
N GLY A 18 10.20 -0.98 6.45
CA GLY A 18 9.68 -1.39 5.14
C GLY A 18 9.10 -2.80 5.15
N ALA A 19 9.78 -3.75 5.79
CA ALA A 19 9.26 -5.11 5.96
C ALA A 19 7.96 -5.12 6.79
N GLY A 20 7.89 -4.35 7.88
CA GLY A 20 6.68 -4.19 8.68
C GLY A 20 5.53 -3.55 7.89
N ALA A 21 5.83 -2.53 7.08
CA ALA A 21 4.84 -1.87 6.21
C ALA A 21 4.30 -2.84 5.14
N ALA A 22 5.17 -3.65 4.53
CA ALA A 22 4.76 -4.68 3.58
C ALA A 22 3.85 -5.73 4.22
N GLN A 23 4.22 -6.20 5.42
CA GLN A 23 3.42 -7.17 6.16
C GLN A 23 2.05 -6.62 6.56
N LEU A 24 2.02 -5.38 7.06
CA LEU A 24 0.77 -4.68 7.37
C LEU A 24 -0.12 -4.57 6.13
N PHE A 25 0.46 -4.21 4.98
CA PHE A 25 -0.28 -4.10 3.73
C PHE A 25 -0.84 -5.45 3.27
N ASN A 26 -0.06 -6.52 3.35
CA ASN A 26 -0.52 -7.88 3.01
C ASN A 26 -1.67 -8.34 3.92
N VAL A 27 -1.58 -8.07 5.23
CA VAL A 27 -2.67 -8.37 6.18
C VAL A 27 -3.93 -7.57 5.83
N LEU A 28 -3.79 -6.29 5.50
CA LEU A 28 -4.92 -5.45 5.09
C LEU A 28 -5.57 -5.98 3.80
N LEU A 29 -4.75 -6.37 2.81
CA LEU A 29 -5.22 -7.00 1.57
C LEU A 29 -6.01 -8.27 1.83
N HIS A 30 -5.53 -9.12 2.74
CA HIS A 30 -6.21 -10.36 3.11
C HIS A 30 -7.61 -10.07 3.68
N TYR A 31 -7.73 -9.14 4.62
CA TYR A 31 -9.03 -8.77 5.19
C TYR A 31 -10.01 -8.18 4.17
N ILE A 32 -9.52 -7.29 3.30
CA ILE A 32 -10.37 -6.66 2.29
C ILE A 32 -10.81 -7.68 1.23
N SER A 33 -9.91 -8.57 0.79
CA SER A 33 -10.23 -9.64 -0.15
C SER A 33 -11.27 -10.59 0.43
N LEU A 34 -11.15 -10.98 1.70
CA LEU A 34 -12.18 -11.78 2.37
C LEU A 34 -13.52 -11.05 2.42
N PHE A 35 -13.53 -9.74 2.68
CA PHE A 35 -14.77 -8.96 2.74
C PHE A 35 -15.44 -8.83 1.36
N PHE A 36 -14.70 -8.38 0.34
CA PHE A 36 -15.26 -8.13 -1.00
C PHE A 36 -15.48 -9.43 -1.80
N GLN A 37 -14.50 -10.32 -1.83
CA GLN A 37 -14.59 -11.54 -2.64
C GLN A 37 -15.22 -12.69 -1.85
N GLY A 38 -14.85 -12.86 -0.58
CA GLY A 38 -15.41 -13.92 0.28
C GLY A 38 -16.88 -13.67 0.63
N THR A 39 -17.18 -12.57 1.34
CA THR A 39 -18.53 -12.30 1.86
C THR A 39 -19.52 -11.84 0.78
N ILE A 40 -19.08 -10.97 -0.15
CA ILE A 40 -19.99 -10.37 -1.15
C ILE A 40 -20.06 -11.20 -2.44
N ALA A 41 -18.92 -11.61 -3.01
CA ALA A 41 -18.93 -12.37 -4.26
C ALA A 41 -19.07 -13.89 -4.07
N GLY A 42 -18.79 -14.43 -2.88
CA GLY A 42 -18.67 -15.87 -2.66
C GLY A 42 -17.57 -16.50 -3.52
N TYR A 43 -16.55 -15.72 -3.90
CA TYR A 43 -15.48 -16.12 -4.80
C TYR A 43 -14.15 -16.14 -4.04
N SER A 44 -13.40 -17.23 -4.14
CA SER A 44 -12.01 -17.28 -3.68
C SER A 44 -11.11 -17.53 -4.89
N PRO A 45 -10.30 -16.54 -5.30
CA PRO A 45 -9.38 -16.73 -6.41
C PRO A 45 -8.30 -17.77 -6.05
N PRO A 46 -7.87 -18.59 -7.02
CA PRO A 46 -6.75 -19.50 -6.80
C PRO A 46 -5.48 -18.68 -6.57
N GLY A 47 -4.83 -18.89 -5.43
CA GLY A 47 -3.62 -18.21 -5.02
C GLY A 47 -2.51 -19.20 -4.70
N LEU A 48 -1.26 -18.74 -4.83
CA LEU A 48 -0.10 -19.53 -4.44
C LEU A 48 -0.10 -19.74 -2.91
N PRO A 49 0.13 -20.97 -2.41
CA PRO A 49 0.26 -21.24 -0.98
C PRO A 49 1.35 -20.41 -0.31
N THR A 50 2.42 -20.11 -1.05
CA THR A 50 3.53 -19.26 -0.62
C THR A 50 3.08 -17.82 -0.28
N GLU A 51 2.00 -17.34 -0.90
CA GLU A 51 1.39 -16.03 -0.68
C GLU A 51 0.19 -16.11 0.29
N GLY A 52 -0.03 -17.25 0.95
CA GLY A 52 -1.19 -17.49 1.81
C GLY A 52 -2.50 -17.78 1.06
N GLY A 53 -2.43 -18.04 -0.25
CA GLY A 53 -3.57 -18.38 -1.09
C GLY A 53 -3.92 -19.87 -1.07
N ARG A 54 -5.14 -20.22 -1.51
CA ARG A 54 -5.55 -21.60 -1.74
C ARG A 54 -5.46 -21.91 -3.24
N LEU A 55 -4.94 -23.08 -3.60
CA LEU A 55 -4.88 -23.56 -4.99
C LEU A 55 -6.24 -23.94 -5.57
N VAL A 56 -7.29 -23.94 -4.75
CA VAL A 56 -8.64 -24.35 -5.13
C VAL A 56 -9.48 -23.10 -5.33
N GLU A 57 -9.97 -22.93 -6.56
CA GLU A 57 -10.98 -21.93 -6.89
C GLU A 57 -12.32 -22.36 -6.31
N VAL A 58 -12.93 -21.50 -5.50
CA VAL A 58 -14.27 -21.71 -4.96
C VAL A 58 -15.19 -20.67 -5.56
N VAL A 59 -16.12 -21.12 -6.40
CA VAL A 59 -17.16 -20.29 -7.01
C VAL A 59 -18.46 -20.55 -6.25
N GLY A 60 -18.99 -19.52 -5.60
CA GLY A 60 -20.25 -19.58 -4.87
C GLY A 60 -21.46 -19.78 -5.79
N SER A 61 -22.63 -20.00 -5.18
CA SER A 61 -23.91 -20.27 -5.87
C SER A 61 -24.35 -19.19 -6.87
N HIS A 62 -23.77 -17.99 -6.82
CA HIS A 62 -24.14 -16.85 -7.67
C HIS A 62 -23.19 -16.69 -8.89
N GLY A 63 -22.20 -17.57 -9.03
CA GLY A 63 -21.29 -17.58 -10.17
C GLY A 63 -20.33 -16.39 -10.23
N LEU A 64 -19.70 -16.20 -11.39
CA LEU A 64 -18.68 -15.15 -11.61
C LEU A 64 -19.26 -13.74 -11.84
N TRP A 65 -20.58 -13.59 -11.90
CA TRP A 65 -21.25 -12.33 -12.25
C TRP A 65 -21.08 -11.23 -11.20
N LEU A 66 -20.86 -11.59 -9.93
CA LEU A 66 -20.63 -10.63 -8.85
C LEU A 66 -19.22 -10.03 -8.87
N ILE A 67 -18.25 -10.69 -9.52
CA ILE A 67 -16.87 -10.21 -9.59
C ILE A 67 -16.77 -8.80 -10.20
N PRO A 68 -17.31 -8.52 -11.40
CA PRO A 68 -17.23 -7.17 -11.96
C PRO A 68 -17.97 -6.12 -11.10
N VAL A 69 -19.05 -6.48 -10.42
CA VAL A 69 -19.79 -5.58 -9.53
C VAL A 69 -18.92 -5.19 -8.33
N VAL A 70 -18.32 -6.18 -7.67
CA VAL A 70 -17.45 -6.01 -6.51
C VAL A 70 -16.19 -5.23 -6.87
N THR A 71 -15.57 -5.52 -8.02
CA THR A 71 -14.42 -4.76 -8.54
C THR A 71 -14.79 -3.31 -8.82
N THR A 72 -15.94 -3.06 -9.45
CA THR A 72 -16.41 -1.70 -9.77
C THR A 72 -16.70 -0.90 -8.51
N VAL A 73 -17.37 -1.50 -7.53
CA VAL A 73 -17.65 -0.86 -6.22
C VAL A 73 -16.35 -0.56 -5.49
N GLY A 74 -15.40 -1.50 -5.44
CA GLY A 74 -14.09 -1.26 -4.84
C GLY A 74 -13.31 -0.13 -5.52
N GLY A 75 -13.32 -0.09 -6.86
CA GLY A 75 -12.73 0.99 -7.65
C GLY A 75 -13.37 2.34 -7.36
N LEU A 76 -14.70 2.40 -7.26
CA LEU A 76 -15.45 3.62 -6.94
C LEU A 76 -15.12 4.13 -5.54
N ILE A 77 -15.09 3.24 -4.54
CA ILE A 77 -14.74 3.59 -3.15
C ILE A 77 -13.29 4.10 -3.08
N SER A 78 -12.35 3.41 -3.72
CA SER A 78 -10.95 3.82 -3.80
C SER A 78 -10.79 5.17 -4.47
N GLY A 79 -11.43 5.37 -5.62
CA GLY A 79 -11.41 6.64 -6.35
C GLY A 79 -12.00 7.78 -5.54
N PHE A 80 -13.14 7.56 -4.88
CA PHE A 80 -13.75 8.54 -3.98
C PHE A 80 -12.84 8.89 -2.80
N LEU A 81 -12.20 7.89 -2.17
CA LEU A 81 -11.30 8.10 -1.04
C LEU A 81 -10.10 8.98 -1.43
N VAL A 82 -9.49 8.70 -2.59
CA VAL A 82 -8.37 9.49 -3.11
C VAL A 82 -8.84 10.90 -3.46
N TYR A 83 -9.92 11.03 -4.23
CA TYR A 83 -10.44 12.33 -4.67
C TYR A 83 -10.84 13.23 -3.50
N ALA A 84 -11.52 12.68 -2.49
CA ALA A 84 -12.02 13.45 -1.35
C ALA A 84 -10.92 13.82 -0.34
N PHE A 85 -10.01 12.91 -0.01
CA PHE A 85 -9.10 13.08 1.13
C PHE A 85 -7.64 13.36 0.75
N ALA A 86 -7.20 12.94 -0.44
CA ALA A 86 -5.85 13.21 -0.91
C ALA A 86 -5.79 13.28 -2.45
N PRO A 87 -6.33 14.35 -3.07
CA PRO A 87 -6.20 14.56 -4.52
C PRO A 87 -4.73 14.65 -4.95
N GLU A 88 -3.83 15.05 -4.05
CA GLU A 88 -2.37 15.03 -4.31
C GLU A 88 -1.77 13.62 -4.39
N ALA A 89 -2.52 12.60 -3.99
CA ALA A 89 -2.12 11.20 -4.06
C ALA A 89 -2.41 10.60 -5.45
N GLU A 90 -2.95 11.38 -6.39
CA GLU A 90 -3.19 10.97 -7.77
C GLU A 90 -1.88 10.55 -8.48
N GLY A 91 -1.95 9.54 -9.35
CA GLY A 91 -0.80 8.97 -10.07
C GLY A 91 -0.08 7.83 -9.32
N HIS A 92 1.14 7.48 -9.75
CA HIS A 92 1.91 6.38 -9.15
C HIS A 92 2.55 6.82 -7.82
N GLY A 93 2.47 5.97 -6.79
CA GLY A 93 2.99 6.29 -5.44
C GLY A 93 4.51 6.51 -5.40
N SER A 94 5.24 5.86 -6.31
CA SER A 94 6.68 6.05 -6.53
C SER A 94 7.02 7.48 -6.93
N ASP A 95 6.22 8.08 -7.78
CA ASP A 95 6.48 9.41 -8.34
C ASP A 95 6.37 10.47 -7.25
N THR A 96 5.45 10.29 -6.30
CA THR A 96 5.34 11.15 -5.12
C THR A 96 6.62 11.12 -4.28
N VAL A 97 7.21 9.93 -4.09
CA VAL A 97 8.46 9.77 -3.33
C VAL A 97 9.62 10.41 -4.09
N VAL A 98 9.78 10.12 -5.37
CA VAL A 98 10.85 10.68 -6.22
C VAL A 98 10.72 12.21 -6.30
N LYS A 99 9.52 12.73 -6.51
CA LYS A 99 9.21 14.15 -6.53
C LYS A 99 9.50 14.81 -5.18
N SER A 100 9.17 14.15 -4.08
CA SER A 100 9.46 14.70 -2.75
C SER A 100 10.95 14.87 -2.50
N PHE A 101 11.75 13.90 -2.97
CA PHE A 101 13.20 13.92 -2.83
C PHE A 101 13.83 15.04 -3.67
N HIS A 102 13.43 15.17 -4.95
CA HIS A 102 14.03 16.14 -5.86
C HIS A 102 13.48 17.57 -5.72
N GLN A 103 12.17 17.72 -5.46
CA GLN A 103 11.47 19.01 -5.57
C GLN A 103 10.96 19.56 -4.23
N MET A 104 10.75 18.73 -3.21
CA MET A 104 10.11 19.14 -1.96
C MET A 104 11.06 19.10 -0.75
N LYS A 105 12.38 19.01 -0.96
CA LYS A 105 13.38 18.88 0.11
C LYS A 105 13.08 17.72 1.07
N GLY A 106 12.54 16.63 0.54
CA GLY A 106 12.13 15.47 1.31
C GLY A 106 10.83 15.66 2.11
N TYR A 107 9.99 16.67 1.82
CA TYR A 107 8.70 16.79 2.50
C TYR A 107 7.64 15.87 1.86
N LEU A 108 7.16 14.89 2.64
CA LEU A 108 6.05 14.01 2.27
C LEU A 108 4.84 14.36 3.15
N ARG A 109 3.68 14.61 2.53
CA ARG A 109 2.45 14.91 3.28
C ARG A 109 2.00 13.67 4.05
N PRO A 110 1.86 13.73 5.39
CA PRO A 110 1.60 12.54 6.22
C PRO A 110 0.26 11.88 5.91
N ARG A 111 -0.71 12.62 5.37
CA ARG A 111 -2.02 12.09 4.95
C ARG A 111 -1.98 11.20 3.71
N VAL A 112 -1.00 11.39 2.81
CA VAL A 112 -0.97 10.72 1.50
C VAL A 112 -0.67 9.22 1.66
N ALA A 113 0.26 8.86 2.55
CA ALA A 113 0.63 7.47 2.79
C ALA A 113 -0.55 6.58 3.26
N PRO A 114 -1.27 6.90 4.35
CA PRO A 114 -2.38 6.06 4.82
C PRO A 114 -3.53 6.01 3.80
N ILE A 115 -3.91 7.14 3.18
CA ILE A 115 -5.00 7.17 2.21
C ILE A 115 -4.68 6.30 1.00
N LYS A 116 -3.48 6.42 0.45
CA LYS A 116 -3.06 5.63 -0.72
C LYS A 116 -2.92 4.15 -0.40
N THR A 117 -2.51 3.83 0.82
CA THR A 117 -2.46 2.45 1.33
C THR A 117 -3.86 1.86 1.37
N ILE A 118 -4.84 2.54 1.96
CA ILE A 118 -6.22 2.06 2.05
C ILE A 118 -6.85 1.95 0.66
N ALA A 119 -6.72 2.99 -0.18
CA ALA A 119 -7.24 2.99 -1.55
C ALA A 119 -6.69 1.83 -2.40
N SER A 120 -5.36 1.62 -2.35
CA SER A 120 -4.71 0.50 -3.05
C SER A 120 -5.17 -0.84 -2.49
N ALA A 121 -5.33 -0.95 -1.17
CA ALA A 121 -5.78 -2.19 -0.55
C ALA A 121 -7.22 -2.54 -0.93
N ILE A 122 -8.11 -1.55 -1.00
CA ILE A 122 -9.49 -1.69 -1.48
C ILE A 122 -9.50 -2.12 -2.95
N THR A 123 -8.70 -1.47 -3.78
CA THR A 123 -8.63 -1.75 -5.23
C THR A 123 -8.14 -3.17 -5.50
N ILE A 124 -7.05 -3.59 -4.85
CA ILE A 124 -6.49 -4.95 -5.03
C ILE A 124 -7.41 -6.00 -4.39
N GLY A 125 -7.90 -5.73 -3.17
CA GLY A 125 -8.77 -6.66 -2.44
C GLY A 125 -10.13 -6.87 -3.10
N SER A 126 -10.66 -5.88 -3.83
CA SER A 126 -11.88 -6.06 -4.63
C SER A 126 -11.65 -6.86 -5.92
N GLY A 127 -10.41 -7.13 -6.33
CA GLY A 127 -10.06 -7.80 -7.58
C GLY A 127 -9.67 -6.85 -8.72
N GLY A 128 -9.44 -5.57 -8.42
CA GLY A 128 -8.90 -4.59 -9.36
C GLY A 128 -7.37 -4.67 -9.49
N ALA A 129 -6.83 -4.05 -10.54
CA ALA A 129 -5.39 -4.01 -10.80
C ALA A 129 -4.75 -2.78 -10.14
N ALA A 130 -3.87 -3.00 -9.16
CA ALA A 130 -2.97 -1.98 -8.61
C ALA A 130 -1.71 -2.62 -8.01
N GLY A 131 -0.66 -1.81 -7.78
CA GLY A 131 0.63 -2.26 -7.25
C GLY A 131 0.76 -2.11 -5.73
N ARG A 132 1.47 -3.05 -5.09
CA ARG A 132 1.81 -3.03 -3.65
C ARG A 132 3.02 -2.13 -3.31
N GLU A 133 3.81 -1.79 -4.33
CA GLU A 133 5.06 -1.03 -4.20
C GLU A 133 4.84 0.39 -3.68
N GLY A 134 3.80 1.07 -4.18
CA GLY A 134 3.50 2.46 -3.84
C GLY A 134 3.25 2.68 -2.34
N PRO A 135 2.26 2.00 -1.73
CA PRO A 135 1.96 2.11 -0.30
C PRO A 135 3.17 1.84 0.61
N THR A 136 3.88 0.74 0.39
CA THR A 136 5.02 0.32 1.22
C THR A 136 6.18 1.31 1.12
N ALA A 137 6.47 1.79 -0.09
CA ALA A 137 7.50 2.80 -0.31
C ALA A 137 7.15 4.13 0.36
N LEU A 138 5.88 4.56 0.29
CA LEU A 138 5.42 5.81 0.91
C LEU A 138 5.53 5.79 2.44
N ILE A 139 5.16 4.68 3.08
CA ILE A 139 5.27 4.51 4.53
C ILE A 139 6.75 4.57 4.95
N THR A 140 7.60 3.81 4.27
CA THR A 140 9.04 3.76 4.56
C THR A 140 9.71 5.11 4.31
N ALA A 141 9.40 5.77 3.20
CA ALA A 141 9.91 7.10 2.87
C ALA A 141 9.47 8.15 3.90
N GLY A 142 8.22 8.11 4.35
CA GLY A 142 7.72 9.00 5.41
C GLY A 142 8.51 8.88 6.71
N VAL A 143 8.83 7.65 7.14
CA VAL A 143 9.67 7.42 8.32
C VAL A 143 11.11 7.89 8.09
N GLY A 144 11.69 7.61 6.92
CA GLY A 144 13.05 8.02 6.57
C GLY A 144 13.24 9.54 6.56
N VAL A 145 12.26 10.27 6.05
CA VAL A 145 12.24 11.74 6.09
C VAL A 145 12.24 12.26 7.53
N ASN A 146 11.38 11.72 8.39
CA ASN A 146 11.30 12.15 9.79
C ASN A 146 12.59 11.84 10.55
N LEU A 147 13.17 10.65 10.32
CA LEU A 147 14.45 10.26 10.91
C LEU A 147 15.57 11.22 10.47
N CYS A 148 15.63 11.55 9.18
CA CYS A 148 16.60 12.51 8.64
C CYS A 148 16.42 13.91 9.25
N ARG A 149 15.18 14.40 9.36
CA ARG A 149 14.88 15.72 9.95
C ARG A 149 15.18 15.82 11.44
N SER A 150 15.02 14.72 12.19
CA SER A 150 15.32 14.68 13.63
C SER A 150 16.82 14.84 13.92
N ARG A 151 17.68 14.64 12.93
CA ARG A 151 19.12 14.82 13.10
C ARG A 151 19.52 16.24 12.76
N PRO A 152 20.13 16.99 13.71
CA PRO A 152 20.67 18.29 13.40
C PRO A 152 21.70 18.12 12.29
N SER A 153 21.50 18.89 11.22
CA SER A 153 22.46 19.05 10.13
C SER A 153 23.70 19.68 10.72
N ASN A 154 24.62 18.87 11.24
CA ASN A 154 25.95 19.32 11.61
C ASN A 154 26.71 19.59 10.31
N ARG A 155 26.43 20.76 9.72
CA ARG A 155 27.30 21.41 8.74
C ARG A 155 28.50 21.97 9.47
#